data_AF-A0A9W3K5F6-F1
#
_entry.id   AF-A0A9W3K5F6-F1
#
_cell.length_a   1.000
_cell.length_b   1.000
_cell.length_c   1.000
_cell.angle_alpha   90.00
_cell.angle_beta   90.00
_cell.angle_gamma   90.00
#
_symmetry.space_group_name_H-M   'P 1'
#
loop_
_entity.id
_entity.type
_entity.pdbx_description
1 polymer ?
#
loop_
_entity_poly.entity_id
_entity_poly.type
_entity_poly.pdbx_seq_one_letter_code
_entity_poly.pdbx_strand_id
1 'polypeptide(L)'
;MKTNIRLRVAIIASAFAFYHVFMHVQWVVSGCIEFLGSRHCSFENTANFEGMMDFDLLLTCAWVAGALMGWFTIARAPKKPG
;
A
#
# COMPACT_ATOMS: atom_id res chain seq x y z
N MET A 1 24.20 -11.13 -6.48
CA MET A 1 24.03 -9.75 -5.96
C MET A 1 22.67 -9.12 -6.31
N LYS A 2 22.19 -9.21 -7.57
CA LYS A 2 20.86 -8.68 -8.01
C LYS A 2 19.66 -9.23 -7.22
N THR A 3 19.70 -10.48 -6.77
CA THR A 3 18.62 -11.13 -6.00
C THR A 3 18.40 -10.48 -4.64
N ASN A 4 19.47 -10.03 -3.97
CA ASN A 4 19.36 -9.32 -2.68
C ASN A 4 18.65 -7.97 -2.83
N ILE A 5 18.86 -7.26 -3.93
CA ILE A 5 18.18 -5.98 -4.19
C ILE A 5 16.69 -6.22 -4.44
N ARG A 6 16.34 -7.21 -5.28
CA ARG A 6 14.92 -7.57 -5.54
C ARG A 6 14.19 -7.98 -4.26
N LEU A 7 14.84 -8.78 -3.41
CA LEU A 7 14.29 -9.19 -2.13
C LEU A 7 14.04 -8.00 -1.20
N ARG A 8 15.01 -7.09 -1.09
CA ARG A 8 14.83 -5.85 -0.30
C ARG A 8 13.67 -5.00 -0.80
N VAL A 9 13.56 -4.82 -2.12
CA VAL A 9 12.45 -4.05 -2.72
C VAL A 9 11.10 -4.72 -2.44
N ALA A 10 11.00 -6.05 -2.58
CA ALA A 10 9.74 -6.77 -2.28
C ALA A 10 9.35 -6.66 -0.79
N ILE A 11 10.33 -6.76 0.13
CA ILE A 11 10.09 -6.60 1.57
C ILE A 11 9.62 -5.18 1.88
N ILE A 12 10.29 -4.15 1.33
CA ILE A 12 9.90 -2.75 1.52
C ILE A 12 8.48 -2.52 0.98
N ALA A 13 8.21 -2.93 -0.26
CA ALA A 13 6.87 -2.80 -0.85
C ALA A 13 5.80 -3.53 -0.03
N SER A 14 6.12 -4.69 0.53
CA SER A 14 5.19 -5.43 1.40
C SER A 14 4.89 -4.66 2.69
N ALA A 15 5.90 -4.06 3.33
CA ALA A 15 5.70 -3.25 4.54
C ALA A 15 4.80 -2.04 4.25
N PHE A 16 5.02 -1.34 3.13
CA PHE A 16 4.14 -0.24 2.70
C PHE A 16 2.73 -0.74 2.40
N ALA A 17 2.57 -1.87 1.71
CA ALA A 17 1.25 -2.44 1.45
C ALA A 17 0.48 -2.73 2.75
N PHE A 18 1.11 -3.37 3.74
CA PHE A 18 0.47 -3.62 5.04
C PHE A 18 0.11 -2.33 5.77
N TYR A 19 1.00 -1.34 5.77
CA TYR A 19 0.74 -0.04 6.39
C TYR A 19 -0.47 0.66 5.75
N HIS A 20 -0.52 0.73 4.43
CA HIS A 20 -1.62 1.36 3.71
C HIS A 20 -2.95 0.63 3.93
N VAL A 21 -2.96 -0.71 3.88
CA VAL A 21 -4.16 -1.50 4.19
C VAL A 21 -4.65 -1.23 5.61
N PHE A 22 -3.73 -1.21 6.59
CA PHE A 22 -4.07 -0.94 7.98
C PHE A 22 -4.66 0.46 8.15
N MET A 23 -4.00 1.49 7.61
CA MET A 23 -4.45 2.88 7.70
C MET A 23 -5.78 3.08 7.00
N HIS A 24 -5.99 2.50 5.82
CA HIS A 24 -7.25 2.54 5.10
C HIS A 24 -8.40 2.02 5.97
N VAL A 25 -8.21 0.84 6.59
CA VAL A 25 -9.22 0.26 7.50
C VAL A 25 -9.46 1.17 8.70
N GLN A 26 -8.43 1.75 9.30
CA GLN A 26 -8.58 2.69 10.41
C GLN A 26 -9.39 3.94 10.01
N TRP A 27 -9.16 4.48 8.81
CA TRP A 27 -9.87 5.65 8.31
C TRP A 27 -11.34 5.36 7.99
N VAL A 28 -11.61 4.20 7.38
CA VAL A 28 -12.98 3.74 7.12
C VAL A 28 -13.75 3.55 8.43
N VAL A 29 -13.14 2.88 9.43
CA VAL A 29 -13.81 2.63 10.73
C VAL A 29 -14.00 3.90 11.53
N SER A 30 -13.01 4.80 11.53
CA SER A 30 -13.10 6.06 12.29
C SER A 30 -13.96 7.12 11.62
N GLY A 31 -14.24 7.00 10.31
CA GLY A 31 -14.91 8.02 9.52
C GLY A 31 -14.12 9.32 9.39
N CYS A 32 -12.82 9.29 9.72
CA CYS A 32 -11.91 10.42 9.64
C CYS A 32 -10.55 9.98 9.09
N ILE A 33 -10.06 10.74 8.12
CA ILE A 33 -8.77 10.53 7.45
C ILE A 33 -7.82 11.64 7.87
N GLU A 34 -6.54 11.32 8.01
CA GLU A 34 -5.50 12.32 8.23
C GLU A 34 -4.72 12.51 6.93
N PHE A 35 -4.90 13.65 6.29
CA PHE A 35 -4.36 13.94 4.97
C PHE A 35 -3.55 15.24 5.03
N LEU A 36 -2.30 15.21 4.57
CA LEU A 36 -1.37 16.35 4.61
C LEU A 36 -1.23 17.04 6.00
N GLY A 37 -1.41 16.30 7.10
CA GLY A 37 -1.30 16.83 8.47
C GLY A 37 -2.55 17.56 8.97
N SER A 38 -3.68 17.43 8.26
CA SER A 38 -4.99 17.87 8.73
C SER A 38 -5.95 16.69 8.76
N ARG A 39 -6.77 16.62 9.81
CA ARG A 39 -7.79 15.59 9.96
C ARG A 39 -9.06 16.04 9.25
N HIS A 40 -9.57 15.21 8.35
CA HIS A 40 -10.80 15.43 7.61
C HIS A 40 -11.80 14.34 7.96
N CYS A 41 -13.00 14.71 8.38
CA CYS A 41 -14.03 13.75 8.74
C CYS A 41 -15.20 13.78 7.75
N SER A 42 -15.86 12.63 7.60
CA SER A 42 -16.98 12.45 6.67
C SER A 42 -18.13 13.44 6.94
N PHE A 43 -18.36 13.83 8.20
CA PHE A 43 -19.44 14.75 8.57
C PHE A 43 -19.20 16.21 8.15
N GLU A 44 -17.96 16.64 7.91
CA GLU A 44 -17.65 18.01 7.51
C GLU A 44 -17.85 18.23 6.01
N ASN A 45 -17.49 17.23 5.19
CA ASN A 45 -17.64 17.27 3.75
C ASN A 45 -17.53 15.87 3.14
N THR A 46 -18.67 15.19 3.02
CA THR A 46 -18.76 13.78 2.57
C THR A 46 -18.11 13.56 1.19
N ALA A 47 -18.38 14.42 0.22
CA ALA A 47 -17.84 14.28 -1.14
C ALA A 47 -16.31 14.39 -1.20
N ASN A 48 -15.72 15.28 -0.40
CA ASN A 48 -14.26 15.43 -0.32
C ASN A 48 -13.63 14.25 0.45
N PHE A 49 -14.31 13.75 1.47
CA PHE A 49 -13.88 12.57 2.23
C PHE A 49 -13.88 11.31 1.35
N GLU A 50 -14.92 11.10 0.55
CA GLU A 50 -15.04 9.97 -0.37
C GLU A 50 -13.94 10.01 -1.44
N GLY A 51 -13.66 11.19 -2.02
CA GLY A 51 -12.55 11.36 -2.95
C GLY A 51 -11.16 11.10 -2.34
N MET A 52 -10.93 11.51 -1.08
CA MET A 52 -9.68 11.18 -0.38
C MET A 52 -9.57 9.68 -0.07
N MET A 53 -10.68 9.04 0.29
CA MET A 53 -10.74 7.61 0.56
C MET A 53 -10.48 6.78 -0.70
N ASP A 54 -11.05 7.17 -1.84
CA ASP A 54 -10.80 6.54 -3.14
C ASP A 54 -9.33 6.65 -3.56
N PHE A 55 -8.71 7.81 -3.33
CA PHE A 55 -7.29 8.01 -3.61
C PHE A 55 -6.41 7.12 -2.73
N ASP A 56 -6.71 7.04 -1.43
CA ASP A 56 -6.00 6.13 -0.53
C ASP A 56 -6.21 4.66 -0.89
N LEU A 57 -7.41 4.27 -1.32
CA LEU A 57 -7.70 2.92 -1.79
C LEU A 57 -6.87 2.58 -3.04
N LEU A 58 -6.80 3.49 -4.01
CA LEU A 58 -5.95 3.35 -5.19
C LEU A 58 -4.48 3.16 -4.83
N LEU A 59 -3.96 3.97 -3.90
CA LEU A 59 -2.59 3.88 -3.43
C LEU A 59 -2.32 2.55 -2.72
N THR A 60 -3.26 2.13 -1.87
CA THR A 60 -3.22 0.83 -1.18
C THR A 60 -3.16 -0.32 -2.20
N CYS A 61 -4.05 -0.32 -3.19
CA CYS A 61 -4.05 -1.30 -4.26
C CYS A 61 -2.73 -1.31 -5.06
N ALA A 62 -2.17 -0.14 -5.36
CA ALA A 62 -0.90 -0.03 -6.08
C ALA A 62 0.26 -0.66 -5.29
N TRP A 63 0.34 -0.40 -3.98
CA TRP A 63 1.35 -1.02 -3.12
C TRP A 63 1.19 -2.53 -3.00
N VAL A 64 -0.04 -3.02 -2.84
CA VAL A 64 -0.34 -4.46 -2.80
C VAL A 64 0.06 -5.13 -4.11
N ALA A 65 -0.31 -4.56 -5.26
CA ALA A 65 0.06 -5.08 -6.57
C ALA A 65 1.59 -5.07 -6.76
N GLY A 66 2.27 -3.98 -6.35
CA GLY A 66 3.72 -3.87 -6.38
C GLY A 66 4.41 -4.93 -5.52
N ALA A 67 3.90 -5.19 -4.32
CA ALA A 67 4.41 -6.24 -3.44
C ALA A 67 4.26 -7.63 -4.08
N LEU A 68 3.08 -7.95 -4.61
CA LEU A 68 2.83 -9.23 -5.29
C LEU A 68 3.77 -9.42 -6.48
N MET A 69 3.90 -8.41 -7.34
CA MET A 69 4.81 -8.46 -8.48
C MET A 69 6.27 -8.60 -8.04
N GLY A 70 6.68 -7.90 -6.98
CA GLY A 70 8.00 -8.05 -6.36
C GLY A 70 8.29 -9.49 -5.98
N TRP A 71 7.37 -10.14 -5.26
CA TRP A 71 7.49 -11.54 -4.88
C TRP A 71 7.47 -12.49 -6.08
N PHE A 72 6.65 -12.24 -7.10
CA PHE A 72 6.66 -13.03 -8.34
C PHE A 72 8.02 -13.00 -9.03
N THR A 73 8.69 -11.84 -9.08
CA THR A 73 10.02 -11.74 -9.70
C THR A 73 11.11 -12.47 -8.92
N ILE A 74 10.93 -12.65 -7.61
CA ILE A 74 11.84 -13.42 -6.75
C ILE A 74 11.57 -14.91 -6.92
N ALA A 75 10.31 -15.34 -6.86
CA ALA A 75 9.92 -16.73 -7.00
C ALA A 75 10.28 -17.32 -8.39
N ARG A 76 10.20 -16.50 -9.44
CA ARG A 76 10.59 -16.87 -10.81
C ARG A 76 12.07 -16.65 -11.13
N ALA A 77 12.88 -16.16 -10.18
CA ALA A 77 14.31 -16.00 -10.44
C ALA A 77 14.92 -17.38 -10.74
N PRO A 78 15.63 -17.57 -11.87
CA PRO A 78 16.17 -18.87 -12.24
C PRO A 78 17.10 -19.36 -11.13
N LYS A 79 16.75 -20.50 -10.52
CA LYS A 79 17.68 -21.23 -9.65
C LYS A 79 18.86 -21.62 -10.54
N LYS A 80 20.08 -21.25 -10.14
CA LYS A 80 21.30 -21.76 -10.78
C LYS A 80 21.19 -23.29 -10.83
N PRO A 81 21.33 -23.95 -11.99
CA PRO A 81 21.55 -25.39 -12.00
C PRO A 81 22.84 -25.64 -11.22
N GLY A 82 22.72 -26.48 -10.19
CA GLY A 82 23.85 -26.95 -9.39
C GLY A 82 24.75 -27.86 -10.21
#